data_AF-A0A2G5IJT0-F1
#
_entry.id   AF-A0A2G5IJT0-F1
#
_cell.length_a   1.000
_cell.length_b   1.000
_cell.length_c   1.000
_cell.angle_alpha   90.00
_cell.angle_beta   90.00
_cell.angle_gamma   90.00
#
_symmetry.space_group_name_H-M   'P 1'
#
loop_
_entity.id
_entity.type
_entity.pdbx_description
1 polymer ?
#
loop_
_entity_poly.entity_id
_entity_poly.type
_entity_poly.pdbx_seq_one_letter_code
_entity_poly.pdbx_strand_id
1 'polypeptide(L)'
;MKRFFRRCGHAPGALSPEDQAVVDAFRAMLAARKNPQPWTPGCNQDIAVRVGPFIERAHPIPGDDHGPDLIAVTLVHPDTPHAAAYLHGHQLGYTDRGWLRCETAAILGIWQPAYTMLTHAAADLPLPDDVGMAPAHYGVHVEARRSDNTGHTLLRLGPYFQTWLASRDADRLNTELAGRAATVIPGFTVTAKNAPFHVSDHASYRDPYETDVAALLADAIAGASA
;
A
#
# COMPACT_ATOMS: atom_id res chain seq x y z
N MET A 1 -34.62 -48.65 -5.78
CA MET A 1 -33.37 -48.89 -5.02
C MET A 1 -32.84 -47.53 -4.54
N LYS A 2 -33.00 -47.19 -3.25
CA LYS A 2 -32.61 -45.88 -2.70
C LYS A 2 -31.07 -45.81 -2.56
N ARG A 3 -30.41 -44.91 -3.29
CA ARG A 3 -28.98 -44.60 -3.10
C ARG A 3 -28.84 -43.79 -1.81
N PHE A 4 -28.38 -44.43 -0.74
CA PHE A 4 -27.94 -43.70 0.44
C PHE A 4 -26.62 -42.99 0.11
N PHE A 5 -26.55 -41.69 0.36
CA PHE A 5 -25.29 -40.97 0.40
C PHE A 5 -24.40 -41.61 1.46
N ARG A 6 -23.32 -42.27 1.04
CA ARG A 6 -22.29 -42.76 1.96
C ARG A 6 -21.63 -41.53 2.60
N ARG A 7 -21.70 -41.39 3.92
CA ARG A 7 -20.80 -40.50 4.66
C ARG A 7 -19.37 -40.98 4.36
N CYS A 8 -18.49 -40.09 3.91
CA CYS A 8 -17.05 -40.37 3.89
C CYS A 8 -16.64 -40.68 5.33
N GLY A 9 -16.34 -41.95 5.62
CA GLY A 9 -15.85 -42.36 6.93
C GLY A 9 -14.41 -41.90 7.08
N HIS A 10 -14.09 -41.19 8.16
CA HIS A 10 -12.70 -41.02 8.59
C HIS A 10 -12.11 -42.41 8.87
N ALA A 11 -10.89 -42.65 8.40
CA ALA A 11 -10.17 -43.87 8.73
C ALA A 11 -10.08 -43.99 10.26
N PRO A 12 -10.46 -45.13 10.87
CA PRO A 12 -10.31 -45.32 12.31
C PRO A 12 -8.81 -45.33 12.68
N GLY A 13 -8.39 -44.39 13.52
CA GLY A 13 -7.01 -44.23 13.98
C GLY A 13 -6.78 -42.87 14.64
N ALA A 14 -5.70 -42.73 15.40
CA ALA A 14 -5.24 -41.41 15.86
C ALA A 14 -4.83 -40.58 14.64
N LEU A 15 -5.16 -39.28 14.63
CA LEU A 15 -4.69 -38.36 13.61
C LEU A 15 -3.17 -38.40 13.55
N SER A 16 -2.61 -38.36 12.34
CA SER A 16 -1.19 -38.12 12.19
C SER A 16 -0.83 -36.76 12.80
N PRO A 17 0.42 -36.52 13.21
CA PRO A 17 0.86 -35.21 13.66
C PRO A 17 0.59 -34.09 12.63
N GLU A 18 0.68 -34.41 11.34
CA GLU A 18 0.39 -33.49 10.24
C GLU A 18 -1.11 -33.13 10.18
N ASP A 19 -1.99 -34.13 10.25
CA ASP A 19 -3.45 -33.90 10.27
C ASP A 19 -3.87 -33.11 11.51
N GLN A 20 -3.25 -33.39 12.66
CA GLN A 20 -3.49 -32.66 13.89
C GLN A 20 -3.09 -31.19 13.76
N ALA A 21 -1.95 -30.90 13.14
CA ALA A 21 -1.51 -29.53 12.87
C ALA A 21 -2.50 -28.75 11.97
N VAL A 22 -3.07 -29.40 10.94
CA VAL A 22 -4.10 -28.78 10.08
C VAL A 22 -5.36 -28.47 10.88
N VAL A 23 -5.83 -29.41 11.72
CA VAL A 23 -7.01 -29.20 12.57
C VAL A 23 -6.78 -28.06 13.55
N ASP A 24 -5.59 -27.96 14.14
CA ASP A 24 -5.26 -26.91 15.10
C ASP A 24 -5.12 -25.54 14.42
N ALA A 25 -4.52 -25.47 13.24
CA ALA A 25 -4.49 -24.25 12.43
C ALA A 25 -5.90 -23.77 12.06
N PHE A 26 -6.79 -24.69 11.66
CA PHE A 26 -8.19 -24.36 11.37
C PHE A 26 -8.94 -23.84 12.61
N ARG A 27 -8.74 -24.47 13.77
CA ARG A 27 -9.33 -24.00 15.04
C ARG A 27 -8.82 -22.62 15.44
N ALA A 28 -7.51 -22.38 15.31
CA ALA A 28 -6.91 -21.07 15.56
C ALA A 28 -7.50 -20.00 14.65
N MET A 29 -7.66 -20.30 13.35
CA MET A 29 -8.29 -19.39 12.38
C MET A 29 -9.73 -19.06 12.77
N LEU A 30 -10.54 -20.08 13.13
CA LEU A 30 -11.91 -19.85 13.57
C LEU A 30 -11.99 -19.02 14.85
N ALA A 31 -11.08 -19.25 15.80
CA ALA A 31 -11.01 -18.47 17.03
C ALA A 31 -10.68 -17.01 16.74
N ALA A 32 -9.67 -16.74 15.91
CA ALA A 32 -9.27 -15.41 15.50
C ALA A 32 -10.40 -14.67 14.76
N ARG A 33 -11.16 -15.35 13.90
CA ARG A 33 -12.31 -14.73 13.21
C ARG A 33 -13.48 -14.39 14.15
N LYS A 34 -13.73 -15.24 15.15
CA LYS A 34 -14.84 -15.03 16.09
C LYS A 34 -14.54 -13.96 17.13
N ASN A 35 -13.28 -13.90 17.57
CA ASN A 35 -12.83 -12.97 18.60
C ASN A 35 -11.56 -12.25 18.10
N PRO A 36 -11.71 -11.34 17.11
CA PRO A 36 -10.56 -10.58 16.65
C PRO A 36 -10.03 -9.70 17.77
N GLN A 37 -8.71 -9.62 17.89
CA GLN A 37 -8.09 -8.68 18.84
C GLN A 37 -8.32 -7.26 18.32
N PRO A 38 -8.89 -6.36 19.13
CA PRO A 38 -9.16 -5.00 18.69
C PRO A 38 -7.85 -4.29 18.34
N TRP A 39 -7.90 -3.50 17.28
CA TRP A 39 -6.83 -2.60 16.90
C TRP A 39 -7.19 -1.17 17.32
N THR A 40 -6.17 -0.37 17.61
CA THR A 40 -6.31 1.06 17.90
C THR A 40 -5.33 1.84 17.03
N PRO A 41 -5.72 2.98 16.43
CA PRO A 41 -4.83 3.82 15.66
C PRO A 41 -3.54 4.18 16.39
N GLY A 42 -2.43 4.25 15.66
CA GLY A 42 -1.11 4.62 16.19
C GLY A 42 -0.31 3.47 16.81
N CYS A 43 -0.90 2.29 16.98
CA CYS A 43 -0.14 1.09 17.34
C CYS A 43 0.67 0.63 16.11
N ASN A 44 2.00 0.57 16.23
CA ASN A 44 2.91 0.06 15.20
C ASN A 44 2.80 -1.47 15.06
N GLN A 45 1.62 -1.94 14.66
CA GLN A 45 1.27 -3.35 14.51
C GLN A 45 0.53 -3.53 13.20
N ASP A 46 0.78 -4.65 12.54
CA ASP A 46 0.03 -5.02 11.35
C ASP A 46 -1.42 -5.32 11.72
N ILE A 47 -2.30 -5.04 10.78
CA ILE A 47 -3.74 -5.20 10.90
C ILE A 47 -4.26 -6.20 9.89
N ALA A 48 -5.37 -6.83 10.24
CA ALA A 48 -6.14 -7.68 9.34
C ALA A 48 -7.21 -6.81 8.65
N VAL A 49 -7.14 -6.71 7.32
CA VAL A 49 -8.05 -5.89 6.51
C VAL A 49 -8.84 -6.76 5.57
N ARG A 50 -10.14 -6.51 5.44
CA ARG A 50 -10.98 -7.24 4.48
C ARG A 50 -10.78 -6.68 3.07
N VAL A 51 -10.45 -7.57 2.12
CA VAL A 51 -10.36 -7.25 0.68
C VAL A 51 -11.22 -8.27 -0.07
N GLY A 52 -12.42 -7.84 -0.48
CA GLY A 52 -13.42 -8.75 -1.04
C GLY A 52 -13.73 -9.90 -0.07
N PRO A 53 -13.65 -11.17 -0.50
CA PRO A 53 -13.88 -12.33 0.37
C PRO A 53 -12.65 -12.73 1.22
N PHE A 54 -11.49 -12.09 1.02
CA PHE A 54 -10.23 -12.43 1.68
C PHE A 54 -9.90 -11.47 2.84
N ILE A 55 -8.95 -11.89 3.66
CA ILE A 55 -8.38 -11.09 4.76
C ILE A 55 -6.89 -10.91 4.48
N GLU A 56 -6.48 -9.67 4.30
CA GLU A 56 -5.10 -9.30 4.01
C GLU A 56 -4.40 -8.73 5.22
N ARG A 57 -3.09 -8.98 5.29
CA ARG A 57 -2.21 -8.31 6.24
C ARG A 57 -1.86 -6.94 5.68
N ALA A 58 -2.04 -5.90 6.48
CA ALA A 58 -1.67 -4.54 6.09
C ALA A 58 -0.88 -3.86 7.21
N HIS A 59 0.07 -3.00 6.83
CA HIS A 59 0.85 -2.20 7.76
C HIS A 59 0.38 -0.74 7.70
N PRO A 60 -0.15 -0.19 8.80
CA PRO A 60 -0.53 1.22 8.88
C PRO A 60 0.69 2.14 8.75
N ILE A 61 0.53 3.29 8.09
CA ILE A 61 1.59 4.30 8.08
C ILE A 61 1.58 5.12 9.40
N PRO A 62 2.73 5.30 10.05
CA PRO A 62 2.84 6.21 11.19
C PRO A 62 2.58 7.66 10.78
N GLY A 63 1.82 8.39 11.59
CA GLY A 63 1.62 9.84 11.43
C GLY A 63 0.52 10.27 10.45
N ASP A 64 -0.23 9.32 9.89
CA ASP A 64 -1.43 9.62 9.09
C ASP A 64 -2.46 10.42 9.91
N ASP A 65 -2.96 11.52 9.34
CA ASP A 65 -3.86 12.47 9.99
C ASP A 65 -5.25 12.54 9.35
N HIS A 66 -5.59 11.57 8.51
CA HIS A 66 -6.81 11.57 7.70
C HIS A 66 -8.12 11.29 8.45
N GLY A 67 -8.12 11.53 9.76
CA GLY A 67 -9.27 11.36 10.63
C GLY A 67 -9.52 9.91 11.04
N PRO A 68 -10.65 9.64 11.70
CA PRO A 68 -10.95 8.33 12.26
C PRO A 68 -11.47 7.31 11.23
N ASP A 69 -11.89 7.75 10.04
CA ASP A 69 -12.62 6.92 9.09
C ASP A 69 -11.71 6.29 8.02
N LEU A 70 -10.56 6.90 7.75
CA LEU A 70 -9.60 6.45 6.75
C LEU A 70 -8.20 6.45 7.33
N ILE A 71 -7.48 5.36 7.07
CA ILE A 71 -6.05 5.28 7.31
C ILE A 71 -5.31 4.88 6.03
N ALA A 72 -4.03 5.17 5.98
CA ALA A 72 -3.15 4.76 4.94
C ALA A 72 -2.38 3.51 5.37
N VAL A 73 -2.33 2.54 4.47
CA VAL A 73 -1.72 1.24 4.71
C VAL A 73 -0.89 0.82 3.52
N THR A 74 0.04 -0.11 3.74
CA THR A 74 0.63 -0.93 2.67
C THR A 74 0.22 -2.38 2.89
N LEU A 75 -0.15 -3.10 1.83
CA LEU A 75 -0.43 -4.53 1.93
C LEU A 75 0.88 -5.30 2.06
N VAL A 76 0.91 -6.26 2.98
CA VAL A 76 2.10 -7.04 3.32
C VAL A 76 1.83 -8.50 3.01
N HIS A 77 2.74 -9.16 2.30
CA HIS A 77 2.62 -10.59 2.06
C HIS A 77 2.69 -11.37 3.39
N PRO A 78 1.81 -12.35 3.65
CA PRO A 78 1.73 -13.01 4.96
C PRO A 78 3.03 -13.69 5.39
N ASP A 79 3.78 -14.26 4.44
CA ASP A 79 5.03 -14.98 4.71
C ASP A 79 6.27 -14.07 4.83
N THR A 80 6.13 -12.77 4.59
CA THR A 80 7.26 -11.83 4.69
C THR A 80 7.07 -10.89 5.88
N PRO A 81 8.12 -10.63 6.68
CA PRO A 81 8.03 -9.73 7.82
C PRO A 81 8.03 -8.23 7.43
N HIS A 82 8.30 -7.89 6.16
CA HIS A 82 8.41 -6.51 5.68
C HIS A 82 7.47 -6.23 4.50
N ALA A 83 7.10 -4.96 4.31
CA ALA A 83 6.47 -4.48 3.08
C ALA A 83 7.20 -5.09 1.87
N ALA A 84 6.44 -5.66 0.94
CA ALA A 84 6.75 -6.81 0.09
C ALA A 84 7.94 -6.70 -0.91
N ALA A 85 8.89 -5.80 -0.71
CA ALA A 85 9.90 -5.43 -1.70
C ALA A 85 10.98 -6.50 -1.99
N TYR A 86 11.17 -7.55 -1.17
CA TYR A 86 12.46 -8.28 -1.23
C TYR A 86 12.48 -9.80 -1.38
N LEU A 87 11.37 -10.55 -1.37
CA LEU A 87 11.49 -12.01 -1.59
C LEU A 87 10.58 -12.62 -2.65
N HIS A 88 9.28 -12.31 -2.72
CA HIS A 88 8.38 -12.96 -3.70
C HIS A 88 7.22 -12.06 -4.21
N GLY A 89 7.26 -10.76 -3.91
CA GLY A 89 6.09 -9.89 -3.97
C GLY A 89 5.48 -9.64 -5.37
N HIS A 90 6.23 -9.84 -6.46
CA HIS A 90 5.72 -9.55 -7.81
C HIS A 90 4.78 -10.64 -8.36
N GLN A 91 4.86 -11.88 -7.87
CA GLN A 91 4.15 -12.99 -8.49
C GLN A 91 2.65 -13.01 -8.15
N LEU A 92 2.29 -12.55 -6.95
CA LEU A 92 0.90 -12.56 -6.44
C LEU A 92 0.31 -11.16 -6.27
N GLY A 93 0.92 -10.14 -6.89
CA GLY A 93 0.38 -8.77 -6.89
C GLY A 93 0.48 -8.04 -5.54
N TYR A 94 1.22 -8.58 -4.56
CA TYR A 94 1.53 -7.93 -3.28
C TYR A 94 2.60 -6.83 -3.41
N THR A 95 3.02 -6.48 -4.63
CA THR A 95 3.90 -5.33 -4.92
C THR A 95 3.18 -4.15 -5.56
N ASP A 96 3.89 -3.03 -5.54
CA ASP A 96 3.71 -1.79 -6.33
C ASP A 96 2.45 -0.98 -6.07
N ARG A 97 1.46 -1.50 -5.36
CA ARG A 97 0.47 -0.62 -4.75
C ARG A 97 1.20 0.14 -3.67
N GLY A 98 1.42 1.42 -3.96
CA GLY A 98 1.93 2.37 -2.99
C GLY A 98 1.09 2.38 -1.71
N TRP A 99 1.22 3.42 -0.91
CA TRP A 99 0.30 3.54 0.21
C TRP A 99 -1.15 3.66 -0.29
N LEU A 100 -2.07 2.96 0.36
CA LEU A 100 -3.49 2.82 0.00
C LEU A 100 -4.36 3.37 1.12
N ARG A 101 -5.48 4.02 0.76
CA ARG A 101 -6.51 4.49 1.68
C ARG A 101 -7.48 3.37 2.03
N CYS A 102 -7.36 2.88 3.26
CA CYS A 102 -8.21 1.86 3.86
C CYS A 102 -9.26 2.53 4.75
N GLU A 103 -10.53 2.20 4.53
CA GLU A 103 -11.60 2.51 5.48
C GLU A 103 -11.36 1.76 6.80
N THR A 104 -11.48 2.45 7.93
CA THR A 104 -11.29 1.80 9.25
C THR A 104 -12.33 0.73 9.52
N ALA A 105 -13.51 0.81 8.89
CA ALA A 105 -14.53 -0.23 8.91
C ALA A 105 -14.12 -1.54 8.22
N ALA A 106 -13.14 -1.51 7.31
CA ALA A 106 -12.58 -2.70 6.68
C ALA A 106 -11.57 -3.45 7.58
N ILE A 107 -11.13 -2.81 8.67
CA ILE A 107 -10.18 -3.37 9.63
C ILE A 107 -10.92 -4.32 10.56
N LEU A 108 -10.48 -5.58 10.60
CA LEU A 108 -11.05 -6.61 11.44
C LEU A 108 -10.42 -6.63 12.84
N GLY A 109 -9.18 -6.15 12.95
CA GLY A 109 -8.41 -6.15 14.18
C GLY A 109 -6.91 -6.22 13.89
N ILE A 110 -6.13 -6.56 14.91
CA ILE A 110 -4.70 -6.82 14.76
C ILE A 110 -4.49 -8.09 13.93
N TRP A 111 -3.48 -8.06 13.04
CA TRP A 111 -3.09 -9.23 12.26
C TRP A 111 -2.68 -10.39 13.17
N GLN A 112 -3.24 -11.57 12.90
CA GLN A 112 -2.86 -12.82 13.54
C GLN A 112 -2.39 -13.81 12.48
N PRO A 113 -1.30 -14.59 12.71
CA PRO A 113 -0.85 -15.61 11.76
C PRO A 113 -1.94 -16.63 11.37
N ALA A 114 -2.95 -16.82 12.21
CA ALA A 114 -4.09 -17.68 11.91
C ALA A 114 -4.94 -17.20 10.71
N TYR A 115 -4.83 -15.93 10.30
CA TYR A 115 -5.48 -15.40 9.10
C TYR A 115 -4.70 -15.71 7.81
N THR A 116 -3.46 -16.21 7.87
CA THR A 116 -2.63 -16.48 6.67
C THR A 116 -3.39 -17.31 5.63
N MET A 117 -4.13 -18.34 6.05
CA MET A 117 -4.92 -19.21 5.16
C MET A 117 -6.11 -18.52 4.46
N LEU A 118 -6.41 -17.27 4.80
CA LEU A 118 -7.53 -16.49 4.28
C LEU A 118 -7.09 -15.33 3.37
N THR A 119 -5.79 -15.26 3.05
CA THR A 119 -5.22 -14.28 2.13
C THR A 119 -5.36 -14.75 0.68
N HIS A 120 -5.28 -13.84 -0.28
CA HIS A 120 -5.14 -14.22 -1.70
C HIS A 120 -3.88 -15.06 -1.92
N ALA A 121 -2.77 -14.72 -1.23
CA ALA A 121 -1.52 -15.46 -1.33
C ALA A 121 -1.67 -16.95 -0.98
N ALA A 122 -2.38 -17.28 0.11
CA ALA A 122 -2.61 -18.68 0.50
C ALA A 122 -3.50 -19.46 -0.49
N ALA A 123 -4.28 -18.75 -1.31
CA ALA A 123 -5.07 -19.34 -2.39
C ALA A 123 -4.29 -19.40 -3.72
N ASP A 124 -3.02 -18.99 -3.75
CA ASP A 124 -2.21 -18.82 -4.97
C ASP A 124 -2.89 -17.90 -6.01
N LEU A 125 -3.56 -16.85 -5.51
CA LEU A 125 -4.26 -15.87 -6.32
C LEU A 125 -3.54 -14.52 -6.26
N PRO A 126 -3.51 -13.76 -7.37
CA PRO A 126 -3.04 -12.39 -7.33
C PRO A 126 -4.02 -11.48 -6.58
N LEU A 127 -3.51 -10.38 -5.99
CA LEU A 127 -4.37 -9.30 -5.51
C LEU A 127 -5.20 -8.70 -6.68
N PRO A 128 -6.50 -8.43 -6.48
CA PRO A 128 -7.38 -7.91 -7.53
C PRO A 128 -6.96 -6.49 -7.92
N ASP A 129 -6.89 -6.15 -9.21
CA ASP A 129 -6.47 -4.81 -9.71
C ASP A 129 -7.17 -3.65 -8.98
N ASP A 130 -8.43 -3.82 -8.62
CA ASP A 130 -9.14 -2.95 -7.68
C ASP A 130 -9.19 -3.61 -6.29
N VAL A 131 -8.33 -3.13 -5.39
CA VAL A 131 -8.31 -3.57 -3.98
C VAL A 131 -9.47 -2.98 -3.17
N GLY A 132 -10.34 -2.18 -3.78
CA GLY A 132 -11.37 -1.42 -3.07
C GLY A 132 -10.78 -0.33 -2.17
N MET A 133 -9.53 0.08 -2.42
CA MET A 133 -8.82 1.12 -1.70
C MET A 133 -8.20 2.10 -2.70
N ALA A 134 -8.43 3.39 -2.49
CA ALA A 134 -7.84 4.41 -3.34
C ALA A 134 -6.33 4.57 -3.06
N PRO A 135 -5.50 4.92 -4.05
CA PRO A 135 -4.12 5.30 -3.80
C PRO A 135 -4.04 6.49 -2.82
N ALA A 136 -3.11 6.42 -1.89
CA ALA A 136 -2.80 7.52 -0.99
C ALA A 136 -1.69 8.39 -1.62
N HIS A 137 -2.01 9.65 -1.88
CA HIS A 137 -1.13 10.56 -2.62
C HIS A 137 -0.11 11.25 -1.71
N TYR A 138 0.83 10.47 -1.18
CA TYR A 138 1.92 10.92 -0.31
C TYR A 138 3.20 11.30 -1.05
N GLY A 139 3.16 11.40 -2.37
CA GLY A 139 4.24 11.95 -3.17
C GLY A 139 3.83 13.27 -3.82
N VAL A 140 4.81 14.06 -4.23
CA VAL A 140 4.63 15.16 -5.18
C VAL A 140 5.52 14.89 -6.38
N HIS A 141 4.94 14.92 -7.58
CA HIS A 141 5.69 14.84 -8.84
C HIS A 141 5.67 16.20 -9.51
N VAL A 142 6.86 16.68 -9.89
CA VAL A 142 7.02 17.80 -10.81
C VAL A 142 7.23 17.22 -12.20
N GLU A 143 6.29 17.49 -13.10
CA GLU A 143 6.27 16.91 -14.44
C GLU A 143 6.38 18.00 -15.50
N ALA A 144 7.21 17.76 -16.51
CA ALA A 144 7.26 18.57 -17.72
C ALA A 144 6.46 17.86 -18.81
N ARG A 145 5.41 18.49 -19.33
CA ARG A 145 4.54 17.92 -20.38
C ARG A 145 4.41 18.83 -21.60
N ARG A 146 4.38 18.22 -22.79
CA ARG A 146 4.05 18.87 -24.06
C ARG A 146 2.53 18.89 -24.27
N SER A 147 2.08 19.65 -25.28
CA SER A 147 0.67 19.73 -25.66
C SER A 147 0.09 18.40 -26.18
N ASP A 148 0.93 17.50 -26.68
CA ASP A 148 0.55 16.13 -27.07
C ASP A 148 0.51 15.15 -25.89
N ASN A 149 0.65 15.67 -24.66
CA ASN A 149 0.68 14.93 -23.40
C ASN A 149 1.88 13.99 -23.22
N THR A 150 2.89 14.05 -24.09
CA THR A 150 4.19 13.42 -23.83
C THR A 150 4.99 14.24 -22.81
N GLY A 151 5.81 13.59 -21.99
CA GLY A 151 6.51 14.29 -20.92
C GLY A 151 7.41 13.40 -20.08
N HIS A 152 8.02 13.99 -19.06
CA HIS A 152 8.85 13.28 -18.09
C HIS A 152 8.74 13.94 -16.71
N THR A 153 9.08 13.18 -15.67
CA THR A 153 9.13 13.67 -14.29
C THR A 153 10.50 14.28 -14.04
N LEU A 154 10.55 15.53 -13.59
CA LEU A 154 11.78 16.25 -13.23
C LEU A 154 12.20 15.95 -11.79
N LEU A 155 11.22 15.91 -10.88
CA LEU A 155 11.45 15.76 -9.46
C LEU A 155 10.34 14.92 -8.83
N ARG A 156 10.73 14.03 -7.93
CA ARG A 156 9.84 13.24 -7.07
C ARG A 156 10.15 13.57 -5.63
N LEU A 157 9.17 14.08 -4.89
CA LEU A 157 9.28 14.38 -3.46
C LEU A 157 8.42 13.42 -2.66
N GLY A 158 8.96 12.92 -1.57
CA GLY A 158 8.25 12.06 -0.64
C GLY A 158 9.12 10.96 -0.03
N PRO A 159 8.52 10.08 0.77
CA PRO A 159 7.12 10.17 1.17
C PRO A 159 6.84 11.31 2.15
N TYR A 160 5.67 11.93 2.04
CA TYR A 160 5.14 12.79 3.10
C TYR A 160 4.44 11.95 4.16
N PHE A 161 4.46 12.37 5.42
CA PHE A 161 3.71 11.70 6.50
C PHE A 161 2.21 12.03 6.49
N GLN A 162 1.82 13.16 5.89
CA GLN A 162 0.44 13.66 5.83
C GLN A 162 0.21 14.24 4.43
N THR A 163 -0.91 13.91 3.77
CA THR A 163 -1.07 14.34 2.36
C THR A 163 -1.36 15.82 2.19
N TRP A 164 -1.84 16.52 3.22
CA TRP A 164 -1.99 17.98 3.12
C TRP A 164 -0.62 18.67 3.02
N LEU A 165 0.45 18.08 3.58
CA LEU A 165 1.82 18.56 3.38
C LEU A 165 2.26 18.40 1.93
N ALA A 166 1.96 17.25 1.32
CA ALA A 166 2.18 17.03 -0.10
C ALA A 166 1.43 18.06 -0.96
N SER A 167 0.14 18.32 -0.64
CA SER A 167 -0.65 19.35 -1.34
C SER A 167 -0.07 20.75 -1.18
N ARG A 168 0.28 21.14 0.04
CA ARG A 168 0.88 22.44 0.34
C ARG A 168 2.17 22.64 -0.45
N ASP A 169 3.04 21.63 -0.50
CA ASP A 169 4.31 21.74 -1.18
C ASP A 169 4.13 21.69 -2.71
N ALA A 170 3.14 20.95 -3.23
CA ALA A 170 2.75 21.02 -4.64
C ALA A 170 2.25 22.44 -5.02
N ASP A 171 1.40 23.07 -4.21
CA ASP A 171 0.91 24.44 -4.43
C ASP A 171 2.07 25.46 -4.37
N ARG A 172 2.99 25.29 -3.41
CA ARG A 172 4.20 26.11 -3.29
C ARG A 172 5.07 25.99 -4.55
N LEU A 173 5.32 24.77 -5.02
CA LEU A 173 6.10 24.53 -6.24
C LEU A 173 5.41 25.11 -7.49
N ASN A 174 4.09 24.99 -7.60
CA ASN A 174 3.34 25.60 -8.70
C ASN A 174 3.42 27.13 -8.68
N THR A 175 3.45 27.75 -7.50
CA THR A 175 3.65 29.20 -7.36
C THR A 175 5.04 29.62 -7.85
N GLU A 176 6.09 28.89 -7.47
CA GLU A 176 7.46 29.11 -7.98
C GLU A 176 7.56 28.94 -9.49
N LEU A 177 6.92 27.89 -10.04
CA LEU A 177 6.89 27.60 -11.47
C LEU A 177 6.13 28.68 -12.25
N ALA A 178 5.01 29.19 -11.74
CA ALA A 178 4.26 30.28 -12.36
C ALA A 178 5.10 31.55 -12.51
N GLY A 179 5.94 31.85 -11.51
CA GLY A 179 6.91 32.96 -11.57
C GLY A 179 8.00 32.79 -12.63
N ARG A 180 8.18 31.58 -13.17
CA ARG A 180 9.25 31.21 -14.12
C ARG A 180 8.75 30.58 -15.42
N ALA A 181 7.44 30.57 -15.66
CA ALA A 181 6.79 29.76 -16.69
C ALA A 181 7.38 29.93 -18.12
N ALA A 182 7.96 31.09 -18.42
CA ALA A 182 8.60 31.36 -19.72
C ALA A 182 10.00 30.76 -19.89
N THR A 183 10.66 30.31 -18.82
CA THR A 183 12.10 29.98 -18.82
C THR A 183 12.44 28.58 -18.28
N VAL A 184 11.49 27.82 -17.74
CA VAL A 184 11.81 26.54 -17.08
C VAL A 184 12.29 25.48 -18.08
N ILE A 185 11.47 25.09 -19.07
CA ILE A 185 11.86 24.18 -20.15
C ILE A 185 11.10 24.58 -21.43
N PRO A 186 11.77 25.06 -22.49
CA PRO A 186 11.09 25.48 -23.72
C PRO A 186 10.24 24.37 -24.35
N GLY A 187 8.99 24.70 -24.68
CA GLY A 187 8.05 23.76 -25.29
C GLY A 187 7.35 22.79 -24.33
N PHE A 188 7.57 22.93 -23.03
CA PHE A 188 6.91 22.14 -21.99
C PHE A 188 6.13 23.05 -21.02
N THR A 189 4.98 22.56 -20.58
CA THR A 189 4.28 23.05 -19.40
C THR A 189 4.77 22.23 -18.21
N VAL A 190 5.34 22.90 -17.20
CA VAL A 190 5.84 22.24 -15.99
C VAL A 190 4.86 22.49 -14.85
N THR A 191 4.42 21.41 -14.20
CA THR A 191 3.48 21.49 -13.06
C THR A 191 3.88 20.53 -11.95
N ALA A 192 3.61 20.90 -10.71
CA ALA A 192 3.68 20.04 -9.55
C ALA A 192 2.29 19.51 -9.21
N LYS A 193 2.19 18.23 -8.85
CA LYS A 193 0.93 17.62 -8.41
C LYS A 193 1.16 16.54 -7.38
N ASN A 194 0.17 16.32 -6.53
CA ASN A 194 0.12 15.15 -5.67
C ASN A 194 0.12 13.87 -6.53
N ALA A 195 0.86 12.87 -6.06
CA ALA A 195 1.00 11.59 -6.73
C ALA A 195 0.99 10.44 -5.71
N PRO A 196 0.54 9.23 -6.10
CA PRO A 196 0.75 8.04 -5.31
C PRO A 196 2.23 7.83 -4.98
N PHE A 197 2.52 7.42 -3.75
CA PHE A 197 3.87 7.06 -3.33
C PHE A 197 4.07 5.55 -3.47
N HIS A 198 4.91 5.12 -4.42
CA HIS A 198 5.24 3.72 -4.63
C HIS A 198 6.49 3.34 -3.82
N VAL A 199 6.35 2.42 -2.86
CA VAL A 199 7.44 2.02 -1.95
C VAL A 199 8.62 1.40 -2.72
N SER A 200 8.35 0.66 -3.80
CA SER A 200 9.39 0.11 -4.68
C SER A 200 10.25 1.18 -5.35
N ASP A 201 9.69 2.36 -5.59
CA ASP A 201 10.36 3.50 -6.19
C ASP A 201 11.05 4.40 -5.15
N HIS A 202 11.07 4.06 -3.86
CA HIS A 202 11.52 4.96 -2.78
C HIS A 202 12.89 5.60 -3.07
N ALA A 203 13.84 4.87 -3.65
CA ALA A 203 15.17 5.38 -4.00
C ALA A 203 15.15 6.51 -5.07
N SER A 204 14.07 6.63 -5.84
CA SER A 204 13.87 7.70 -6.83
C SER A 204 13.25 8.97 -6.23
N TYR A 205 12.78 8.93 -4.98
CA TYR A 205 12.21 10.08 -4.29
C TYR A 205 13.27 10.81 -3.47
N ARG A 206 13.16 12.13 -3.42
CA ARG A 206 13.90 12.98 -2.49
C ARG A 206 13.06 13.22 -1.24
N ASP A 207 13.71 13.15 -0.09
CA ASP A 207 13.09 13.46 1.20
C ASP A 207 12.75 14.96 1.26
N PRO A 208 11.46 15.33 1.41
CA PRO A 208 11.04 16.73 1.47
C PRO A 208 11.35 17.41 2.81
N TYR A 209 11.79 16.67 3.84
CA TYR A 209 12.02 17.18 5.19
C TYR A 209 13.47 17.60 5.44
N GLU A 210 14.43 17.07 4.66
CA GLU A 210 15.85 17.37 4.84
C GLU A 210 16.30 18.63 4.10
N THR A 211 15.65 18.97 2.99
CA THR A 211 16.05 20.07 2.10
C THR A 211 14.85 20.90 1.68
N ASP A 212 15.04 22.22 1.53
CA ASP A 212 13.97 23.09 1.03
C ASP A 212 13.52 22.67 -0.38
N VAL A 213 12.20 22.48 -0.54
CA VAL A 213 11.61 21.98 -1.79
C VAL A 213 11.83 22.90 -2.99
N ALA A 214 11.98 24.21 -2.79
CA ALA A 214 12.27 25.13 -3.89
C ALA A 214 13.73 25.02 -4.35
N ALA A 215 14.66 24.73 -3.44
CA ALA A 215 16.04 24.42 -3.78
C ALA A 215 16.14 23.11 -4.58
N LEU A 216 15.41 22.06 -4.16
CA LEU A 216 15.32 20.79 -4.89
C LEU A 216 14.75 20.98 -6.30
N LEU A 217 13.74 21.85 -6.46
CA LEU A 217 13.19 22.20 -7.78
C LEU A 217 14.24 22.90 -8.65
N ALA A 218 14.97 23.87 -8.11
CA ALA A 218 15.98 24.61 -8.86
C ALA A 218 17.11 23.69 -9.37
N ASP A 219 17.57 22.76 -8.53
CA ASP A 219 18.56 21.74 -8.89
C ASP A 219 18.06 20.82 -10.01
N ALA A 220 16.82 20.33 -9.89
CA ALA A 220 16.20 19.49 -10.91
C ALA A 220 16.06 20.20 -12.28
N ILE A 221 15.68 21.48 -12.28
CA ILE A 221 15.57 22.28 -13.52
C ILE A 221 16.95 22.51 -14.15
N ALA A 222 17.96 22.81 -13.33
CA ALA A 222 19.34 23.01 -13.79
C ALA A 222 19.89 21.74 -14.44
N GLY A 223 19.67 20.57 -13.82
CA GLY A 223 20.08 19.28 -14.37
C GLY A 223 19.36 18.89 -15.67
N ALA A 224 18.11 19.32 -15.87
CA ALA A 224 17.35 19.06 -17.10
C ALA A 224 17.71 20.01 -18.26
N SER A 225 18.37 21.13 -17.97
CA SER A 225 18.74 22.15 -18.95
C SER A 225 20.21 22.08 -19.42
N ALA A 226 21.01 21.17 -18.82
CA ALA A 226 22.42 20.94 -19.13
C ALA A 226 22.60 19.89 -20.24
#